data_AF-A0A5D2RSL0-F1
#
_entry.id   AF-A0A5D2RSL0-F1
#
_cell.length_a   1.000
_cell.length_b   1.000
_cell.length_c   1.000
_cell.angle_alpha   90.00
_cell.angle_beta   90.00
_cell.angle_gamma   90.00
#
_symmetry.space_group_name_H-M   'P 1'
#
loop_
_entity.id
_entity.type
_entity.pdbx_description
1 polymer ?
#
loop_
_entity_poly.entity_id
_entity_poly.type
_entity_poly.pdbx_seq_one_letter_code
_entity_poly.pdbx_strand_id
1 'polypeptide(L)'
;MRTHKWRDSIGAFINVEATGTGGLDVVCQSGPGSWPSYVYAQSAIYPMANSAAQDIFPVIPGDTDYRMFSQDYGSIPGLDIIFLFGGYHYHASSDTVDRLLPGSMQARGDNLYSMVKAFAESSKLKNDHERESLGDAHDYNDEQAVFFDYLTWFMIFYSRRIALMLHSIPIAIFLIMPFLLRMMNYGLYCCFVTLYDFVKGMILHATGIMLAIIFPVIFSILRLLFSSYGMNWFANPYLAFLMFTPISLIGLLIPRTVFRVLPLSQDVSILKTSKEALSDEARFWGAFGFYALLTLAYLLAGFTGGFLTFFASASMLLAWISFYLSINFCGHQSVRSTVFYVIPLIPCLTHSVYFGGALVQFFIEKIGMMGSLPPPYGFYIPDIAIAATVGIATGWSLGPLISICGNWLARSSILQFLLHLGVIAWALSSQFFPYSTDAPKRVILQHSFLTADANQIVDSSYDVAVVDSNSILFLLKHAPEVAKELHIGPEFSFETANMSSQRTFMVCNIYYHACQDTLTKFT
;
A
#
# COMPACT_ATOMS: atom_id res chain seq x y z
N MET A 1 -24.54 -16.65 -14.63
CA MET A 1 -24.20 -18.06 -14.33
C MET A 1 -25.40 -18.98 -14.10
N ARG A 2 -26.49 -18.57 -13.46
CA ARG A 2 -27.58 -19.51 -13.07
C ARG A 2 -28.44 -20.07 -14.22
N THR A 3 -28.71 -19.29 -15.27
CA THR A 3 -29.70 -19.65 -16.30
C THR A 3 -29.16 -19.60 -17.73
N HIS A 4 -27.91 -19.17 -17.92
CA HIS A 4 -27.35 -18.95 -19.25
C HIS A 4 -26.89 -20.28 -19.87
N LYS A 5 -27.26 -20.53 -21.13
CA LYS A 5 -26.97 -21.77 -21.87
C LYS A 5 -25.48 -22.12 -22.01
N TRP A 6 -24.60 -21.12 -21.92
CA TRP A 6 -23.14 -21.30 -22.05
C TRP A 6 -22.40 -21.42 -20.72
N ARG A 7 -23.09 -21.38 -19.58
CA ARG A 7 -22.46 -21.36 -18.25
C ARG A 7 -21.42 -22.48 -18.06
N ASP A 8 -21.73 -23.68 -18.54
CA ASP A 8 -20.89 -24.88 -18.38
C ASP A 8 -19.74 -24.94 -19.41
N SER A 9 -19.73 -24.04 -20.41
CA SER A 9 -18.69 -23.95 -21.44
C SER A 9 -17.62 -22.89 -21.15
N ILE A 10 -17.81 -22.08 -20.10
CA ILE A 10 -16.88 -20.99 -19.77
C ILE A 10 -15.59 -21.57 -19.19
N GLY A 11 -14.48 -21.36 -19.89
CA GLY A 11 -13.17 -21.88 -19.47
C GLY A 11 -12.33 -20.91 -18.64
N ALA A 12 -12.47 -19.61 -18.89
CA ALA A 12 -11.80 -18.53 -18.18
C ALA A 12 -12.60 -17.23 -18.32
N PHE A 13 -12.29 -16.22 -17.52
CA PHE A 13 -12.88 -14.89 -17.65
C PHE A 13 -11.86 -13.77 -17.39
N ILE A 14 -12.16 -12.58 -17.90
CA ILE A 14 -11.45 -11.34 -17.60
C ILE A 14 -12.50 -10.32 -17.18
N ASN A 15 -12.46 -9.89 -15.93
CA ASN A 15 -13.29 -8.82 -15.41
C ASN A 15 -12.58 -7.47 -15.62
N VAL A 16 -13.28 -6.51 -16.21
CA VAL A 16 -12.71 -5.22 -16.60
C VAL A 16 -13.46 -4.11 -15.90
N GLU A 17 -12.81 -3.49 -14.93
CA GLU A 17 -13.42 -2.52 -14.03
C GLU A 17 -12.69 -1.18 -14.06
N ALA A 18 -13.29 -0.19 -13.41
CA ALA A 18 -12.67 1.10 -13.18
C ALA A 18 -13.15 1.68 -11.85
N THR A 19 -12.19 2.08 -11.01
CA THR A 19 -12.46 2.96 -9.87
C THR A 19 -11.80 4.32 -10.05
N GLY A 20 -11.34 4.61 -11.26
CA GLY A 20 -10.66 5.83 -11.64
C GLY A 20 -10.62 6.02 -13.16
N THR A 21 -10.11 7.17 -13.60
CA THR A 21 -10.31 7.68 -14.96
C THR A 21 -9.24 7.27 -15.98
N GLY A 22 -8.22 6.49 -15.61
CA GLY A 22 -7.29 5.93 -16.59
C GLY A 22 -5.91 5.60 -16.04
N GLY A 23 -4.93 5.54 -16.95
CA GLY A 23 -3.61 4.95 -16.71
C GLY A 23 -3.54 3.53 -17.27
N LEU A 24 -2.49 2.81 -16.88
CA LEU A 24 -2.42 1.37 -17.14
C LEU A 24 -3.39 0.64 -16.21
N ASP A 25 -3.95 -0.44 -16.73
CA ASP A 25 -4.91 -1.25 -16.02
C ASP A 25 -4.18 -2.24 -15.09
N VAL A 26 -4.56 -2.23 -13.81
CA VAL A 26 -3.89 -3.00 -12.76
C VAL A 26 -4.59 -4.33 -12.59
N VAL A 27 -3.85 -5.44 -12.65
CA VAL A 27 -4.37 -6.72 -12.17
C VAL A 27 -4.38 -6.71 -10.64
N CYS A 28 -5.58 -6.63 -10.08
CA CYS A 28 -5.79 -6.60 -8.63
C CYS A 28 -6.07 -7.98 -8.05
N GLN A 29 -6.68 -8.88 -8.83
CA GLN A 29 -6.94 -10.25 -8.42
C GLN A 29 -6.68 -11.20 -9.58
N SER A 30 -6.14 -12.37 -9.27
CA SER A 30 -5.93 -13.47 -10.21
C SER A 30 -6.30 -14.79 -9.54
N GLY A 31 -7.08 -15.60 -10.23
CA GLY A 31 -7.36 -16.97 -9.82
C GLY A 31 -8.79 -17.42 -10.14
N PRO A 32 -9.20 -18.60 -9.65
CA PRO A 32 -8.40 -19.54 -8.86
C PRO A 32 -7.16 -20.10 -9.60
N GLY A 33 -6.15 -20.53 -8.84
CA GLY A 33 -4.89 -21.03 -9.38
C GLY A 33 -3.92 -19.94 -9.88
N SER A 34 -2.73 -20.35 -10.29
CA SER A 34 -1.67 -19.46 -10.78
C SER A 34 -1.71 -19.23 -12.29
N TRP A 35 -2.51 -20.02 -13.02
CA TRP A 35 -2.55 -19.97 -14.47
C TRP A 35 -2.97 -18.60 -15.05
N PRO A 36 -3.99 -17.88 -14.54
CA PRO A 36 -4.36 -16.57 -15.08
C PRO A 36 -3.24 -15.53 -14.99
N SER A 37 -2.59 -15.41 -13.83
CA SER A 37 -1.44 -14.50 -13.64
C SER A 37 -0.22 -14.93 -14.45
N TYR A 38 -0.03 -16.23 -14.69
CA TYR A 38 0.99 -16.72 -15.61
C TYR A 38 0.71 -16.27 -17.06
N VAL A 39 -0.53 -16.42 -17.54
CA VAL A 39 -0.93 -15.95 -18.88
C VAL A 39 -0.73 -14.45 -19.00
N TYR A 40 -1.15 -13.67 -18.00
CA TYR A 40 -0.92 -12.23 -17.96
C TYR A 40 0.58 -11.89 -18.06
N ALA A 41 1.41 -12.53 -17.23
CA ALA A 41 2.85 -12.28 -17.20
C ALA A 41 3.57 -12.56 -18.52
N GLN A 42 3.02 -13.44 -19.37
CA GLN A 42 3.58 -13.77 -20.68
C GLN A 42 3.02 -12.92 -21.83
N SER A 43 1.85 -12.31 -21.66
CA SER A 43 1.09 -11.69 -22.78
C SER A 43 0.81 -10.20 -22.63
N ALA A 44 0.95 -9.62 -21.43
CA ALA A 44 0.72 -8.21 -21.20
C ALA A 44 1.69 -7.34 -22.03
N ILE A 45 1.14 -6.41 -22.81
CA ILE A 45 1.91 -5.45 -23.62
C ILE A 45 2.36 -4.28 -22.73
N TYR A 46 1.46 -3.83 -21.86
CA TYR A 46 1.69 -2.79 -20.85
C TYR A 46 1.46 -3.40 -19.46
N PRO A 47 2.48 -4.02 -18.86
CA PRO A 47 2.30 -4.79 -17.63
C PRO A 47 2.11 -3.87 -16.42
N MET A 48 1.04 -4.08 -15.67
CA MET A 48 0.84 -3.48 -14.35
C MET A 48 0.06 -4.44 -13.46
N ALA A 49 0.75 -5.04 -12.51
CA ALA A 49 0.18 -6.07 -11.65
C ALA A 49 1.06 -6.26 -10.43
N ASN A 50 0.45 -6.57 -9.29
CA ASN A 50 1.20 -6.99 -8.12
C ASN A 50 0.33 -7.85 -7.21
N SER A 51 0.89 -8.96 -6.75
CA SER A 51 0.16 -9.92 -5.92
C SER A 51 -0.11 -9.39 -4.50
N ALA A 52 0.60 -8.33 -4.08
CA ALA A 52 0.28 -7.60 -2.85
C ALA A 52 -1.09 -6.91 -2.91
N ALA A 53 -1.54 -6.43 -4.09
CA ALA A 53 -2.89 -5.92 -4.26
C ALA A 53 -3.92 -7.01 -3.97
N GLN A 54 -3.69 -8.24 -4.44
CA GLN A 54 -4.59 -9.37 -4.21
C GLN A 54 -4.71 -9.74 -2.73
N ASP A 55 -3.63 -9.59 -1.95
CA ASP A 55 -3.63 -9.84 -0.51
C ASP A 55 -4.51 -8.84 0.27
N ILE A 56 -4.68 -7.61 -0.26
CA ILE A 56 -5.39 -6.51 0.41
C ILE A 56 -6.77 -6.27 -0.21
N PHE A 57 -7.01 -6.69 -1.46
CA PHE A 57 -8.26 -6.46 -2.16
C PHE A 57 -9.53 -6.89 -1.38
N PRO A 58 -9.55 -8.04 -0.68
CA PRO A 58 -10.72 -8.45 0.10
C PRO A 58 -11.10 -7.51 1.25
N VAL A 59 -10.18 -6.64 1.70
CA VAL A 59 -10.46 -5.65 2.77
C VAL A 59 -10.76 -4.26 2.21
N ILE A 60 -10.64 -4.05 0.90
CA ILE A 60 -11.02 -2.80 0.24
C ILE A 60 -12.54 -2.81 0.04
N PRO A 61 -13.26 -1.74 0.45
CA PRO A 61 -14.69 -1.63 0.19
C PRO A 61 -14.97 -1.62 -1.33
N GLY A 62 -15.73 -2.59 -1.80
CA GLY A 62 -16.10 -2.76 -3.20
C GLY A 62 -16.39 -4.23 -3.51
N ASP A 63 -17.22 -4.48 -4.51
CA ASP A 63 -17.47 -5.83 -5.03
C ASP A 63 -17.50 -5.74 -6.55
N THR A 64 -17.00 -6.76 -7.21
CA THR A 64 -16.95 -6.85 -8.67
C THR A 64 -17.52 -8.20 -9.11
N ASP A 65 -17.88 -8.29 -10.39
CA ASP A 65 -18.33 -9.58 -10.94
C ASP A 65 -17.23 -10.66 -10.88
N TYR A 66 -15.96 -10.31 -10.64
CA TYR A 66 -14.89 -11.29 -10.38
C TYR A 66 -15.27 -12.28 -9.28
N ARG A 67 -15.88 -11.83 -8.17
CA ARG A 67 -16.31 -12.71 -7.08
C ARG A 67 -17.37 -13.71 -7.54
N MET A 68 -18.32 -13.26 -8.37
CA MET A 68 -19.36 -14.12 -8.93
C MET A 68 -18.80 -15.30 -9.71
N PHE A 69 -17.78 -15.06 -10.54
CA PHE A 69 -17.20 -16.09 -11.40
C PHE A 69 -16.13 -16.94 -10.71
N SER A 70 -15.28 -16.33 -9.88
CA SER A 70 -14.15 -17.01 -9.22
C SER A 70 -14.52 -17.74 -7.93
N GLN A 71 -15.57 -17.32 -7.22
CA GLN A 71 -15.93 -17.86 -5.91
C GLN A 71 -17.35 -18.44 -5.89
N ASP A 72 -18.36 -17.65 -6.26
CA ASP A 72 -19.75 -18.02 -5.97
C ASP A 72 -20.36 -19.07 -6.93
N TYR A 73 -19.99 -19.06 -8.23
CA TYR A 73 -20.75 -19.81 -9.25
C TYR A 73 -19.95 -20.68 -10.23
N GLY A 74 -18.67 -20.98 -9.97
CA GLY A 74 -17.98 -21.94 -10.83
C GLY A 74 -16.47 -22.08 -10.67
N SER A 75 -15.84 -21.44 -9.68
CA SER A 75 -14.38 -21.47 -9.49
C SER A 75 -13.60 -21.26 -10.79
N ILE A 76 -14.14 -20.39 -11.66
CA ILE A 76 -13.61 -20.20 -13.01
C ILE A 76 -12.31 -19.41 -12.88
N PRO A 77 -11.20 -19.84 -13.48
CA PRO A 77 -9.96 -19.07 -13.45
C PRO A 77 -10.09 -17.77 -14.26
N GLY A 78 -9.66 -16.65 -13.69
CA GLY A 78 -9.73 -15.36 -14.35
C GLY A 78 -8.85 -14.29 -13.73
N LEU A 79 -8.98 -13.08 -14.29
CA LEU A 79 -8.29 -11.87 -13.84
C LEU A 79 -9.33 -10.80 -13.50
N ASP A 80 -9.08 -10.04 -12.43
CA ASP A 80 -9.75 -8.78 -12.17
C ASP A 80 -8.80 -7.63 -12.47
N ILE A 81 -9.18 -6.80 -13.44
CA ILE A 81 -8.33 -5.77 -14.03
C ILE A 81 -9.04 -4.42 -13.90
N ILE A 82 -8.35 -3.43 -13.31
CA ILE A 82 -8.99 -2.18 -12.93
C ILE A 82 -8.19 -0.94 -13.34
N PHE A 83 -8.87 0.12 -13.79
CA PHE A 83 -8.29 1.46 -13.71
C PHE A 83 -8.31 1.90 -12.24
N LEU A 84 -7.15 1.82 -11.59
CA LEU A 84 -7.02 2.01 -10.16
C LEU A 84 -6.97 3.49 -9.76
N PHE A 85 -6.31 4.31 -10.58
CA PHE A 85 -6.01 5.72 -10.31
C PHE A 85 -6.94 6.67 -11.05
N GLY A 86 -7.09 7.88 -10.51
CA GLY A 86 -8.03 8.89 -10.99
C GLY A 86 -9.42 8.74 -10.36
N GLY A 87 -9.50 8.21 -9.14
CA GLY A 87 -10.76 7.88 -8.46
C GLY A 87 -11.57 9.06 -7.95
N TYR A 88 -11.14 10.31 -8.18
CA TYR A 88 -11.84 11.52 -7.72
C TYR A 88 -13.26 11.68 -8.27
N HIS A 89 -13.55 11.06 -9.42
CA HIS A 89 -14.84 11.17 -10.11
C HIS A 89 -15.69 9.90 -10.03
N TYR A 90 -15.16 8.83 -9.42
CA TYR A 90 -15.86 7.57 -9.26
C TYR A 90 -17.22 7.75 -8.55
N HIS A 91 -18.30 7.22 -9.14
CA HIS A 91 -19.70 7.41 -8.68
C HIS A 91 -20.11 8.88 -8.49
N ALA A 92 -19.56 9.81 -9.27
CA ALA A 92 -20.01 11.20 -9.31
C ALA A 92 -20.60 11.54 -10.68
N SER A 93 -21.44 12.58 -10.73
CA SER A 93 -21.97 13.10 -12.01
C SER A 93 -20.88 13.64 -12.95
N SER A 94 -19.67 13.88 -12.41
CA SER A 94 -18.49 14.29 -13.17
C SER A 94 -17.74 13.12 -13.79
N ASP A 95 -18.21 11.87 -13.67
CA ASP A 95 -17.62 10.70 -14.33
C ASP A 95 -17.98 10.70 -15.82
N THR A 96 -17.24 11.49 -16.59
CA THR A 96 -17.53 11.77 -18.00
C THR A 96 -16.36 11.36 -18.90
N VAL A 97 -16.67 11.05 -20.16
CA VAL A 97 -15.72 10.52 -21.15
C VAL A 97 -14.52 11.46 -21.37
N ASP A 98 -14.72 12.77 -21.29
CA ASP A 98 -13.67 13.79 -21.44
C ASP A 98 -12.60 13.75 -20.34
N ARG A 99 -12.87 13.07 -19.21
CA ARG A 99 -11.91 12.90 -18.11
C ARG A 99 -11.05 11.66 -18.24
N LEU A 100 -11.32 10.80 -19.23
CA LEU A 100 -10.48 9.64 -19.48
C LEU A 100 -9.07 10.08 -19.88
N LEU A 101 -8.06 9.54 -19.19
CA LEU A 101 -6.67 9.87 -19.52
C LEU A 101 -6.37 9.37 -20.95
N PRO A 102 -5.94 10.24 -21.89
CA PRO A 102 -5.67 9.85 -23.26
C PRO A 102 -4.68 8.69 -23.38
N GLY A 103 -4.97 7.73 -24.27
CA GLY A 103 -4.17 6.52 -24.46
C GLY A 103 -4.55 5.35 -23.54
N SER A 104 -5.22 5.57 -22.42
CA SER A 104 -5.59 4.50 -21.46
C SER A 104 -6.49 3.44 -22.09
N MET A 105 -7.49 3.87 -22.87
CA MET A 105 -8.39 2.94 -23.57
C MET A 105 -7.68 2.12 -24.65
N GLN A 106 -6.68 2.71 -25.33
CA GLN A 106 -5.88 1.99 -26.30
C GLN A 106 -4.98 0.95 -25.60
N ALA A 107 -4.27 1.36 -24.55
CA ALA A 107 -3.40 0.46 -23.79
C ALA A 107 -4.18 -0.73 -23.20
N ARG A 108 -5.35 -0.47 -22.61
CA ARG A 108 -6.28 -1.50 -22.14
C ARG A 108 -6.73 -2.40 -23.30
N GLY A 109 -7.11 -1.84 -24.44
CA GLY A 109 -7.53 -2.61 -25.61
C GLY A 109 -6.44 -3.54 -26.14
N ASP A 110 -5.20 -3.03 -26.25
CA ASP A 110 -4.02 -3.79 -26.67
C ASP A 110 -3.73 -4.94 -25.70
N ASN A 111 -3.73 -4.66 -24.39
CA ASN A 111 -3.57 -5.67 -23.35
C ASN A 111 -4.68 -6.73 -23.43
N LEU A 112 -5.95 -6.31 -23.46
CA LEU A 112 -7.11 -7.21 -23.51
C LEU A 112 -7.07 -8.12 -24.73
N TYR A 113 -6.78 -7.57 -25.90
CA TYR A 113 -6.67 -8.36 -27.13
C TYR A 113 -5.58 -9.42 -27.02
N SER A 114 -4.39 -9.03 -26.54
CA SER A 114 -3.26 -9.96 -26.33
C SER A 114 -3.62 -11.07 -25.32
N MET A 115 -4.22 -10.70 -24.20
CA MET A 115 -4.63 -11.64 -23.15
C MET A 115 -5.71 -12.60 -23.62
N VAL A 116 -6.79 -12.11 -24.25
CA VAL A 116 -7.88 -12.95 -24.76
C VAL A 116 -7.33 -13.99 -25.75
N LYS A 117 -6.43 -13.57 -26.64
CA LYS A 117 -5.75 -14.48 -27.56
C LYS A 117 -4.92 -15.52 -26.80
N ALA A 118 -4.10 -15.09 -25.84
CA ALA A 118 -3.27 -15.99 -25.05
C ALA A 118 -4.07 -17.00 -24.21
N PHE A 119 -5.21 -16.57 -23.64
CA PHE A 119 -6.15 -17.47 -22.95
C PHE A 119 -6.78 -18.48 -23.91
N ALA A 120 -7.25 -18.03 -25.08
CA ALA A 120 -7.90 -18.89 -26.07
C ALA A 120 -6.94 -19.91 -26.69
N GLU A 121 -5.66 -19.57 -26.87
CA GLU A 121 -4.63 -20.45 -27.42
C GLU A 121 -3.97 -21.36 -26.36
N SER A 122 -4.26 -21.13 -25.07
CA SER A 122 -3.66 -21.89 -23.97
C SER A 122 -4.21 -23.31 -23.89
N SER A 123 -3.32 -24.30 -23.89
CA SER A 123 -3.67 -25.71 -23.66
C SER A 123 -4.21 -25.99 -22.24
N LYS A 124 -4.12 -25.01 -21.33
CA LYS A 124 -4.66 -25.10 -19.97
C LYS A 124 -6.09 -24.56 -19.84
N LEU A 125 -6.65 -23.95 -20.89
CA LEU A 125 -8.04 -23.52 -20.90
C LEU A 125 -8.94 -24.76 -20.85
N LYS A 126 -9.77 -24.85 -19.82
CA LYS A 126 -10.64 -26.01 -19.56
C LYS A 126 -12.04 -25.52 -19.23
N ASN A 127 -13.06 -26.08 -19.87
CA ASN A 127 -14.46 -25.82 -19.54
C ASN A 127 -14.86 -26.49 -18.22
N ASP A 128 -16.12 -26.33 -17.81
CA ASP A 128 -16.60 -26.78 -16.50
C ASP A 128 -16.48 -28.30 -16.30
N HIS A 129 -16.96 -29.08 -17.28
CA HIS A 129 -16.85 -30.54 -17.25
C HIS A 129 -15.41 -31.03 -17.23
N GLU A 130 -14.52 -30.38 -17.99
CA GLU A 130 -13.10 -30.73 -18.00
C GLU A 130 -12.46 -30.47 -16.63
N ARG A 131 -12.78 -29.33 -15.99
CA ARG A 131 -12.31 -29.02 -14.63
C ARG A 131 -12.83 -30.02 -13.58
N GLU A 132 -14.11 -30.36 -13.64
CA GLU A 132 -14.73 -31.36 -12.74
C GLU A 132 -14.15 -32.77 -12.94
N SER A 133 -13.95 -33.20 -14.19
CA SER A 133 -13.45 -34.54 -14.53
C SER A 133 -11.99 -34.76 -14.09
N LEU A 134 -11.22 -33.69 -14.00
CA LEU A 134 -9.86 -33.66 -13.46
C LEU A 134 -9.86 -33.51 -11.92
N GLY A 135 -11.04 -33.60 -11.29
CA GLY A 135 -11.32 -33.37 -9.88
C GLY A 135 -10.24 -33.92 -8.93
N ASP A 136 -9.91 -33.10 -7.93
CA ASP A 136 -8.94 -33.38 -6.86
C ASP A 136 -7.49 -33.61 -7.25
N ALA A 137 -7.13 -33.59 -8.54
CA ALA A 137 -5.83 -33.07 -8.93
C ALA A 137 -5.90 -31.53 -8.95
N HIS A 138 -6.31 -30.92 -7.82
CA HIS A 138 -5.60 -29.73 -7.38
C HIS A 138 -4.15 -30.19 -7.37
N ASP A 139 -3.41 -29.90 -8.44
CA ASP A 139 -1.98 -29.99 -8.39
C ASP A 139 -1.66 -29.14 -7.16
N TYR A 140 -1.29 -29.76 -6.04
CA TYR A 140 -1.03 -29.10 -4.77
C TYR A 140 0.04 -27.98 -4.93
N ASN A 141 0.60 -27.87 -6.14
CA ASN A 141 1.49 -26.83 -6.65
C ASN A 141 0.80 -25.57 -7.23
N ASP A 142 -0.52 -25.53 -7.45
CA ASP A 142 -1.26 -24.39 -8.06
C ASP A 142 -1.83 -23.42 -7.01
N GLU A 143 -1.09 -23.25 -5.90
CA GLU A 143 -1.30 -22.17 -4.93
C GLU A 143 -1.05 -20.79 -5.58
N GLN A 144 -1.60 -19.74 -4.97
CA GLN A 144 -1.46 -18.36 -5.43
C GLN A 144 0.03 -18.01 -5.68
N ALA A 145 0.35 -17.76 -6.95
CA ALA A 145 1.71 -17.41 -7.36
C ALA A 145 2.07 -15.99 -6.92
N VAL A 146 3.37 -15.74 -6.86
CA VAL A 146 3.87 -14.39 -6.68
C VAL A 146 4.10 -13.79 -8.05
N PHE A 147 3.48 -12.64 -8.30
CA PHE A 147 3.62 -11.91 -9.54
C PHE A 147 3.65 -10.41 -9.26
N PHE A 148 4.54 -9.68 -9.94
CA PHE A 148 4.60 -8.23 -9.84
C PHE A 148 5.31 -7.61 -11.04
N ASP A 149 4.97 -6.38 -11.40
CA ASP A 149 5.72 -5.60 -12.37
C ASP A 149 6.96 -4.95 -11.75
N TYR A 150 8.02 -4.82 -12.56
CA TYR A 150 9.13 -3.92 -12.25
C TYR A 150 8.94 -2.61 -13.02
N LEU A 151 8.45 -1.57 -12.32
CA LEU A 151 8.26 -0.22 -12.87
C LEU A 151 7.39 -0.18 -14.13
N THR A 152 6.42 -1.09 -14.27
CA THR A 152 5.63 -1.32 -15.49
C THR A 152 6.42 -1.72 -16.74
N TRP A 153 7.70 -2.06 -16.62
CA TRP A 153 8.54 -2.43 -17.76
C TRP A 153 8.39 -3.91 -18.15
N PHE A 154 8.32 -4.79 -17.15
CA PHE A 154 8.17 -6.23 -17.36
C PHE A 154 7.57 -6.90 -16.13
N MET A 155 6.98 -8.08 -16.33
CA MET A 155 6.44 -8.91 -15.26
C MET A 155 7.49 -9.87 -14.70
N ILE A 156 7.48 -10.03 -13.38
CA ILE A 156 8.15 -11.11 -12.67
C ILE A 156 7.06 -12.05 -12.16
N PHE A 157 7.22 -13.35 -12.42
CA PHE A 157 6.28 -14.39 -12.01
C PHE A 157 7.06 -15.61 -11.51
N TYR A 158 6.63 -16.18 -10.37
CA TYR A 158 7.10 -17.49 -9.94
C TYR A 158 6.04 -18.19 -9.09
N SER A 159 6.00 -19.52 -9.21
CA SER A 159 5.04 -20.34 -8.46
C SER A 159 5.31 -20.29 -6.97
N ARG A 160 4.29 -20.63 -6.19
CA ARG A 160 4.38 -20.73 -4.73
C ARG A 160 5.54 -21.62 -4.25
N ARG A 161 5.77 -22.76 -4.92
CA ARG A 161 6.87 -23.67 -4.57
C ARG A 161 8.23 -22.99 -4.71
N ILE A 162 8.41 -22.24 -5.79
CA ILE A 162 9.63 -21.44 -6.00
C ILE A 162 9.69 -20.32 -4.96
N ALA A 163 8.55 -19.68 -4.64
CA ALA A 163 8.49 -18.66 -3.58
C ALA A 163 8.97 -19.21 -2.23
N LEU A 164 8.52 -20.41 -1.82
CA LEU A 164 8.96 -21.07 -0.59
C LEU A 164 10.47 -21.29 -0.56
N MET A 165 11.07 -21.70 -1.68
CA MET A 165 12.52 -21.86 -1.76
C MET A 165 13.22 -20.49 -1.68
N LEU A 166 12.83 -19.53 -2.52
CA LEU A 166 13.47 -18.23 -2.61
C LEU A 166 13.36 -17.42 -1.31
N HIS A 167 12.19 -17.40 -0.68
CA HIS A 167 11.91 -16.60 0.52
C HIS A 167 12.49 -17.23 1.78
N SER A 168 12.81 -18.53 1.76
CA SER A 168 13.50 -19.22 2.86
C SER A 168 15.02 -19.03 2.82
N ILE A 169 15.62 -18.73 1.66
CA ILE A 169 17.07 -18.55 1.52
C ILE A 169 17.60 -17.42 2.42
N PRO A 170 17.01 -16.20 2.45
CA PRO A 170 17.50 -15.13 3.30
C PRO A 170 17.56 -15.49 4.78
N ILE A 171 16.54 -16.15 5.34
CA ILE A 171 16.55 -16.51 6.77
C ILE A 171 17.59 -17.59 7.06
N ALA A 172 17.79 -18.55 6.15
CA ALA A 172 18.84 -19.55 6.28
C ALA A 172 20.23 -18.89 6.28
N ILE A 173 20.47 -17.93 5.38
CA ILE A 173 21.70 -17.13 5.35
C ILE A 173 21.89 -16.40 6.69
N PHE A 174 20.87 -15.69 7.18
CA PHE A 174 20.94 -14.96 8.45
C PHE A 174 21.35 -15.87 9.63
N LEU A 175 20.79 -17.08 9.71
CA LEU A 175 21.08 -18.04 10.77
C LEU A 175 22.46 -18.69 10.63
N ILE A 176 22.93 -18.94 9.41
CA ILE A 176 24.20 -19.62 9.13
C ILE A 176 25.40 -18.67 9.23
N MET A 177 25.22 -17.37 8.92
CA MET A 177 26.31 -16.41 8.81
C MET A 177 27.17 -16.25 10.08
N PRO A 178 26.63 -16.20 11.31
CA PRO A 178 27.45 -16.19 12.53
C PRO A 178 28.43 -17.37 12.61
N PHE A 179 28.02 -18.55 12.14
CA PHE A 179 28.84 -19.76 12.13
C PHE A 179 29.93 -19.66 11.06
N LEU A 180 29.58 -19.24 9.84
CA LEU A 180 30.58 -19.02 8.78
C LEU A 180 31.65 -18.02 9.19
N LEU A 181 31.25 -16.96 9.89
CA LEU A 181 32.12 -15.85 10.25
C LEU A 181 33.02 -16.14 11.47
N ARG A 182 32.62 -17.04 12.37
CA ARG A 182 33.29 -17.20 13.67
C ARG A 182 33.72 -18.62 14.03
N MET A 183 33.05 -19.65 13.49
CA MET A 183 33.24 -21.04 13.92
C MET A 183 34.69 -21.52 13.75
N MET A 184 35.30 -21.25 12.60
CA MET A 184 36.65 -21.74 12.27
C MET A 184 37.75 -21.11 13.14
N ASN A 185 37.57 -19.86 13.56
CA ASN A 185 38.63 -19.09 14.22
C ASN A 185 38.42 -18.95 15.74
N TYR A 186 37.17 -18.99 16.22
CA TYR A 186 36.82 -18.62 17.59
C TYR A 186 35.83 -19.57 18.28
N GLY A 187 35.37 -20.62 17.59
CA GLY A 187 34.50 -21.66 18.16
C GLY A 187 33.02 -21.28 18.30
N LEU A 188 32.25 -22.24 18.83
CA LEU A 188 30.79 -22.22 18.84
C LEU A 188 30.19 -21.12 19.73
N TYR A 189 30.80 -20.87 20.90
CA TYR A 189 30.34 -19.82 21.82
C TYR A 189 30.31 -18.44 21.15
N CYS A 190 31.37 -18.08 20.42
CA CYS A 190 31.45 -16.82 19.69
C CYS A 190 30.39 -16.70 18.59
N CYS A 191 29.97 -17.82 17.98
CA CYS A 191 28.90 -17.84 16.98
C CYS A 191 27.56 -17.40 17.61
N PHE A 192 27.21 -17.96 18.78
CA PHE A 192 25.99 -17.58 19.48
C PHE A 192 26.00 -16.14 19.98
N VAL A 193 27.15 -15.65 20.48
CA VAL A 193 27.30 -14.25 20.88
C VAL A 193 27.13 -13.30 19.67
N THR A 194 27.66 -13.70 18.51
CA THR A 194 27.50 -12.96 17.25
C THR A 194 26.04 -12.93 16.79
N LEU A 195 25.37 -14.09 16.82
CA LEU A 195 23.94 -14.18 16.50
C LEU A 195 23.11 -13.31 17.44
N TYR A 196 23.45 -13.26 18.73
CA TYR A 196 22.79 -12.38 19.69
C TYR A 196 22.96 -10.90 19.34
N ASP A 197 24.16 -10.48 18.93
CA ASP A 197 24.39 -9.11 18.45
C ASP A 197 23.63 -8.81 17.14
N PHE A 198 23.50 -9.79 16.23
CA PHE A 198 22.66 -9.65 15.03
C PHE A 198 21.17 -9.46 15.41
N VAL A 199 20.67 -10.21 16.39
CA VAL A 199 19.31 -10.06 16.92
C VAL A 199 19.09 -8.67 17.54
N LYS A 200 20.06 -8.13 18.29
CA LYS A 200 19.99 -6.73 18.75
C LYS A 200 19.91 -5.74 17.58
N GLY A 201 20.71 -5.96 16.54
CA GLY A 201 20.66 -5.17 15.31
C GLY A 201 19.28 -5.21 14.66
N MET A 202 18.66 -6.39 14.61
CA MET A 202 17.30 -6.59 14.08
C MET A 202 16.25 -5.85 14.91
N ILE A 203 16.32 -5.91 16.24
CA ILE A 203 15.40 -5.18 17.14
C ILE A 203 15.54 -3.67 16.95
N LEU A 204 16.76 -3.15 16.81
CA LEU A 204 16.96 -1.72 16.56
C LEU A 204 16.44 -1.29 15.18
N HIS A 205 16.64 -2.12 14.16
CA HIS A 205 16.13 -1.84 12.82
C HIS A 205 14.59 -1.84 12.80
N ALA A 206 13.98 -2.86 13.42
CA ALA A 206 12.52 -2.94 13.59
C ALA A 206 11.97 -1.72 14.36
N THR A 207 12.65 -1.32 15.45
CA THR A 207 12.31 -0.10 16.19
C THR A 207 12.35 1.13 15.28
N GLY A 208 13.36 1.24 14.41
CA GLY A 208 13.46 2.33 13.43
C GLY A 208 12.28 2.37 12.47
N ILE A 209 11.91 1.22 11.90
CA ILE A 209 10.74 1.10 11.01
C ILE A 209 9.45 1.48 11.75
N MET A 210 9.27 1.03 12.99
CA MET A 210 8.10 1.41 13.80
C MET A 210 8.05 2.91 14.08
N LEU A 211 9.17 3.53 14.45
CA LEU A 211 9.24 4.97 14.68
C LEU A 211 9.02 5.77 13.38
N ALA A 212 9.44 5.24 12.24
CA ALA A 212 9.18 5.84 10.92
C ALA A 212 7.68 5.92 10.59
N ILE A 213 6.84 5.07 11.21
CA ILE A 213 5.38 5.09 11.09
C ILE A 213 4.76 5.96 12.19
N ILE A 214 5.22 5.81 13.44
CA ILE A 214 4.63 6.49 14.61
C ILE A 214 4.85 8.00 14.56
N PHE A 215 6.05 8.47 14.19
CA PHE A 215 6.37 9.90 14.17
C PHE A 215 5.48 10.72 13.22
N PRO A 216 5.31 10.36 11.93
CA PRO A 216 4.42 11.09 11.05
C PRO A 216 2.95 11.01 11.52
N VAL A 217 2.51 9.92 12.16
CA VAL A 217 1.16 9.82 12.76
C VAL A 217 0.99 10.82 13.92
N ILE A 218 1.96 10.92 14.83
CA ILE A 218 1.93 11.94 15.90
C ILE A 218 1.89 13.33 15.28
N PHE A 219 2.70 13.57 14.25
CA PHE A 219 2.77 14.85 13.57
C PHE A 219 1.45 15.21 12.85
N SER A 220 0.74 14.22 12.29
CA SER A 220 -0.57 14.42 11.66
C SER A 220 -1.67 14.73 12.67
N ILE A 221 -1.63 14.14 13.87
CA ILE A 221 -2.54 14.49 14.96
C ILE A 221 -2.26 15.92 15.44
N LEU A 222 -0.99 16.25 15.71
CA LEU A 222 -0.60 17.59 16.13
C LEU A 222 -1.02 18.64 15.11
N ARG A 223 -0.90 18.33 13.81
CA ARG A 223 -1.37 19.22 12.73
C ARG A 223 -2.81 19.63 12.89
N LEU A 224 -3.68 18.67 13.17
CA LEU A 224 -5.12 18.86 13.23
C LEU A 224 -5.58 19.59 14.50
N LEU A 225 -4.73 19.70 15.52
CA LEU A 225 -4.99 20.55 16.69
C LEU A 225 -4.89 22.06 16.37
N PHE A 226 -4.14 22.43 15.32
CA PHE A 226 -3.90 23.82 14.94
C PHE A 226 -4.51 24.20 13.58
N SER A 227 -5.05 23.23 12.83
CA SER A 227 -5.66 23.45 11.51
C SER A 227 -7.18 23.36 11.60
N SER A 228 -7.86 24.19 10.80
CA SER A 228 -9.33 24.25 10.78
C SER A 228 -9.99 23.11 9.99
N TYR A 229 -9.22 22.33 9.23
CA TYR A 229 -9.74 21.24 8.39
C TYR A 229 -8.69 20.15 8.09
N GLY A 230 -9.20 18.93 7.89
CA GLY A 230 -8.42 17.76 7.51
C GLY A 230 -8.11 17.71 6.02
N MET A 231 -7.30 16.72 5.62
CA MET A 231 -7.19 16.29 4.23
C MET A 231 -6.64 17.33 3.22
N ASN A 232 -5.82 18.28 3.65
CA ASN A 232 -5.22 19.28 2.74
C ASN A 232 -4.38 18.66 1.59
N TRP A 233 -3.94 17.41 1.75
CA TRP A 233 -3.28 16.59 0.74
C TRP A 233 -4.22 15.97 -0.30
N PHE A 234 -5.55 16.03 -0.14
CA PHE A 234 -6.49 15.31 -1.01
C PHE A 234 -6.47 15.82 -2.46
N ALA A 235 -6.63 17.13 -2.66
CA ALA A 235 -6.45 17.77 -3.97
C ALA A 235 -4.97 17.96 -4.37
N ASN A 236 -4.06 17.87 -3.40
CA ASN A 236 -2.63 18.15 -3.59
C ASN A 236 -1.77 17.02 -2.99
N PRO A 237 -1.72 15.82 -3.62
CA PRO A 237 -1.08 14.63 -3.04
C PRO A 237 0.37 14.82 -2.61
N TYR A 238 1.13 15.67 -3.32
CA TYR A 238 2.52 15.98 -2.99
C TYR A 238 2.71 16.56 -1.58
N LEU A 239 1.67 17.20 -1.00
CA LEU A 239 1.73 17.73 0.36
C LEU A 239 1.85 16.62 1.41
N ALA A 240 1.26 15.44 1.18
CA ALA A 240 1.41 14.31 2.09
C ALA A 240 2.88 13.88 2.20
N PHE A 241 3.57 13.74 1.05
CA PHE A 241 4.99 13.41 1.02
C PHE A 241 5.84 14.51 1.66
N LEU A 242 5.56 15.77 1.32
CA LEU A 242 6.31 16.91 1.85
C LEU A 242 6.22 17.00 3.38
N MET A 243 5.04 16.76 3.96
CA MET A 243 4.83 16.79 5.41
C MET A 243 5.40 15.57 6.12
N PHE A 244 5.08 14.37 5.63
CA PHE A 244 5.27 13.15 6.42
C PHE A 244 6.59 12.44 6.16
N THR A 245 7.19 12.54 4.96
CA THR A 245 8.46 11.86 4.65
C THR A 245 9.64 12.39 5.50
N PRO A 246 9.84 13.72 5.70
CA PRO A 246 10.94 14.20 6.55
C PRO A 246 10.80 13.74 8.00
N ILE A 247 9.58 13.72 8.51
CA ILE A 247 9.27 13.29 9.89
C ILE A 247 9.43 11.77 10.05
N SER A 248 9.00 11.00 9.06
CA SER A 248 9.24 9.56 8.99
C SER A 248 10.73 9.23 8.99
N LEU A 249 11.53 9.97 8.22
CA LEU A 249 12.98 9.84 8.17
C LEU A 249 13.64 10.11 9.52
N ILE A 250 13.17 11.11 10.27
CA ILE A 250 13.63 11.34 11.65
C ILE A 250 13.35 10.10 12.50
N GLY A 251 12.11 9.60 12.49
CA GLY A 251 11.72 8.38 13.21
C GLY A 251 12.65 7.20 12.90
N LEU A 252 12.92 6.98 11.62
CA LEU A 252 13.77 5.92 11.12
C LEU A 252 15.25 6.04 11.58
N LEU A 253 15.75 7.26 11.75
CA LEU A 253 17.13 7.54 12.14
C LEU A 253 17.35 7.57 13.66
N ILE A 254 16.31 7.71 14.50
CA ILE A 254 16.43 7.81 15.96
C ILE A 254 17.24 6.65 16.59
N PRO A 255 17.01 5.37 16.27
CA PRO A 255 17.79 4.30 16.89
C PRO A 255 19.30 4.43 16.60
N ARG A 256 19.66 4.97 15.43
CA ARG A 256 21.07 5.21 15.05
C ARG A 256 21.67 6.40 15.78
N THR A 257 20.87 7.42 16.12
CA THR A 257 21.35 8.60 16.86
C THR A 257 21.56 8.28 18.34
N VAL A 258 20.62 7.55 18.94
CA VAL A 258 20.66 7.14 20.35
C VAL A 258 21.78 6.12 20.57
N PHE A 259 21.84 5.09 19.72
CA PHE A 259 22.90 4.07 19.78
C PHE A 259 23.88 4.27 18.63
N ARG A 260 24.78 5.27 18.75
CA ARG A 260 25.82 5.51 17.73
C ARG A 260 26.69 4.28 17.50
N VAL A 261 27.15 3.66 18.59
CA VAL A 261 27.81 2.35 18.60
C VAL A 261 26.91 1.38 19.36
N LEU A 262 26.59 0.27 18.72
CA LEU A 262 25.77 -0.80 19.27
C LEU A 262 26.45 -1.36 20.53
N PRO A 263 25.75 -1.56 21.65
CA PRO A 263 26.26 -2.33 22.77
C PRO A 263 26.45 -3.80 22.36
N LEU A 264 27.66 -4.11 21.89
CA LEU A 264 28.09 -5.45 21.48
C LEU A 264 28.31 -6.35 22.70
N SER A 265 27.93 -7.61 22.58
CA SER A 265 28.25 -8.68 23.54
C SER A 265 29.56 -9.39 23.19
N GLN A 266 30.05 -9.24 21.96
CA GLN A 266 31.36 -9.73 21.56
C GLN A 266 32.50 -9.02 22.28
N ASP A 267 33.52 -9.78 22.67
CA ASP A 267 34.78 -9.21 23.15
C ASP A 267 35.65 -8.76 21.95
N VAL A 268 35.75 -7.44 21.82
CA VAL A 268 36.49 -6.76 20.72
C VAL A 268 37.97 -7.14 20.73
N SER A 269 38.55 -7.45 21.91
CA SER A 269 39.96 -7.81 22.05
C SER A 269 40.27 -9.18 21.43
N ILE A 270 39.32 -10.12 21.52
CA ILE A 270 39.44 -11.46 20.96
C ILE A 270 39.34 -11.43 19.44
N LEU A 271 38.49 -10.55 18.91
CA LEU A 271 38.16 -10.52 17.48
C LEU A 271 39.09 -9.66 16.61
N LYS A 272 40.05 -8.94 17.21
CA LYS A 272 41.03 -8.08 16.53
C LYS A 272 40.42 -7.14 15.47
N THR A 273 39.17 -6.73 15.67
CA THR A 273 38.38 -5.90 14.74
C THR A 273 37.94 -4.64 15.49
N SER A 274 37.76 -3.51 14.79
CA SER A 274 37.28 -2.29 15.45
C SER A 274 35.84 -2.44 15.94
N LYS A 275 35.52 -1.75 17.04
CA LYS A 275 34.17 -1.76 17.63
C LYS A 275 33.14 -1.23 16.62
N GLU A 276 33.51 -0.23 15.82
CA GLU A 276 32.66 0.34 14.78
C GLU A 276 32.33 -0.67 13.68
N ALA A 277 33.32 -1.43 13.21
CA ALA A 277 33.11 -2.41 12.15
C ALA A 277 32.20 -3.56 12.61
N LEU A 278 32.41 -4.07 13.83
CA LEU A 278 31.53 -5.07 14.46
C LEU A 278 30.11 -4.54 14.66
N SER A 279 30.00 -3.26 14.98
CA SER A 279 28.73 -2.59 15.17
C SER A 279 27.96 -2.38 13.87
N ASP A 280 28.65 -2.06 12.78
CA ASP A 280 28.05 -1.96 11.45
C ASP A 280 27.67 -3.35 10.89
N GLU A 281 28.50 -4.37 11.13
CA GLU A 281 28.21 -5.78 10.81
C GLU A 281 26.92 -6.26 11.49
N ALA A 282 26.79 -6.04 12.81
CA ALA A 282 25.59 -6.43 13.55
C ALA A 282 24.33 -5.69 13.09
N ARG A 283 24.44 -4.40 12.70
CA ARG A 283 23.31 -3.65 12.14
C ARG A 283 22.92 -4.13 10.75
N PHE A 284 23.89 -4.41 9.89
CA PHE A 284 23.64 -4.94 8.57
C PHE A 284 22.90 -6.27 8.65
N TRP A 285 23.47 -7.25 9.37
CA TRP A 285 22.85 -8.56 9.50
C TRP A 285 21.53 -8.50 10.26
N GLY A 286 21.40 -7.59 11.22
CA GLY A 286 20.14 -7.32 11.89
C GLY A 286 19.05 -6.81 10.95
N ALA A 287 19.35 -5.81 10.11
CA ALA A 287 18.41 -5.30 9.12
C ALA A 287 18.09 -6.36 8.05
N PHE A 288 19.10 -7.09 7.57
CA PHE A 288 18.91 -8.22 6.65
C PHE A 288 18.01 -9.30 7.28
N GLY A 289 18.23 -9.64 8.55
CA GLY A 289 17.42 -10.58 9.32
C GLY A 289 15.97 -10.12 9.47
N PHE A 290 15.74 -8.82 9.67
CA PHE A 290 14.39 -8.25 9.70
C PHE A 290 13.64 -8.49 8.37
N TYR A 291 14.25 -8.14 7.23
CA TYR A 291 13.62 -8.36 5.92
C TYR A 291 13.49 -9.85 5.58
N ALA A 292 14.47 -10.67 5.95
CA ALA A 292 14.47 -12.12 5.79
C ALA A 292 13.36 -12.81 6.59
N LEU A 293 13.13 -12.36 7.83
CA LEU A 293 12.03 -12.87 8.65
C LEU A 293 10.69 -12.43 8.06
N LEU A 294 10.58 -11.16 7.65
CA LEU A 294 9.34 -10.60 7.14
C LEU A 294 8.90 -11.26 5.82
N THR A 295 9.83 -11.48 4.89
CA THR A 295 9.52 -12.18 3.62
C THR A 295 8.97 -13.58 3.85
N LEU A 296 9.60 -14.36 4.75
CA LEU A 296 9.13 -15.70 5.07
C LEU A 296 7.81 -15.67 5.84
N ALA A 297 7.66 -14.74 6.79
CA ALA A 297 6.43 -14.60 7.57
C ALA A 297 5.21 -14.27 6.69
N TYR A 298 5.35 -13.34 5.74
CA TYR A 298 4.30 -13.05 4.74
C TYR A 298 3.92 -14.30 3.98
N LEU A 299 4.91 -15.03 3.46
CA LEU A 299 4.67 -16.23 2.68
C LEU A 299 3.96 -17.31 3.51
N LEU A 300 4.43 -17.60 4.72
CA LEU A 300 3.83 -18.60 5.62
C LEU A 300 2.42 -18.21 6.09
N ALA A 301 2.11 -16.91 6.16
CA ALA A 301 0.78 -16.41 6.45
C ALA A 301 -0.21 -16.54 5.26
N GLY A 302 0.26 -17.05 4.12
CA GLY A 302 -0.56 -17.21 2.90
C GLY A 302 -0.52 -16.00 1.97
N PHE A 303 0.13 -14.91 2.37
CA PHE A 303 0.27 -13.70 1.56
C PHE A 303 1.40 -13.84 0.53
N THR A 304 1.30 -13.07 -0.54
CA THR A 304 2.25 -13.08 -1.66
C THR A 304 3.04 -11.78 -1.80
N GLY A 305 2.67 -10.72 -1.07
CA GLY A 305 3.33 -9.41 -1.03
C GLY A 305 4.74 -9.41 -0.42
N GLY A 306 5.21 -10.54 0.12
CA GLY A 306 6.59 -10.69 0.64
C GLY A 306 7.69 -10.48 -0.41
N PHE A 307 7.35 -10.37 -1.70
CA PHE A 307 8.34 -10.14 -2.76
C PHE A 307 9.15 -8.85 -2.58
N LEU A 308 8.58 -7.78 -2.00
CA LEU A 308 9.28 -6.52 -1.75
C LEU A 308 10.43 -6.72 -0.76
N THR A 309 10.17 -7.46 0.32
CA THR A 309 11.15 -7.71 1.38
C THR A 309 12.15 -8.78 0.97
N PHE A 310 11.75 -9.75 0.13
CA PHE A 310 12.68 -10.63 -0.58
C PHE A 310 13.65 -9.84 -1.48
N PHE A 311 13.12 -8.94 -2.32
CA PHE A 311 13.94 -8.17 -3.25
C PHE A 311 14.90 -7.21 -2.53
N ALA A 312 14.44 -6.61 -1.43
CA ALA A 312 15.31 -5.86 -0.52
C ALA A 312 16.41 -6.73 0.06
N SER A 313 16.09 -7.93 0.57
CA SER A 313 17.08 -8.85 1.16
C SER A 313 18.13 -9.31 0.14
N ALA A 314 17.71 -9.69 -1.07
CA ALA A 314 18.60 -10.08 -2.15
C ALA A 314 19.56 -8.93 -2.53
N SER A 315 19.03 -7.72 -2.67
CA SER A 315 19.81 -6.53 -3.00
C SER A 315 20.76 -6.13 -1.87
N MET A 316 20.33 -6.26 -0.61
CA MET A 316 21.18 -6.03 0.56
C MET A 316 22.36 -6.98 0.63
N LEU A 317 22.17 -8.25 0.27
CA LEU A 317 23.27 -9.22 0.23
C LEU A 317 24.31 -8.85 -0.84
N LEU A 318 23.85 -8.48 -2.04
CA LEU A 318 24.74 -7.99 -3.10
C LEU A 318 25.47 -6.70 -2.69
N ALA A 319 24.74 -5.78 -2.04
CA ALA A 319 25.28 -4.55 -1.50
C ALA A 319 26.37 -4.80 -0.44
N TRP A 320 26.17 -5.78 0.44
CA TRP A 320 27.15 -6.15 1.46
C TRP A 320 28.41 -6.76 0.87
N ILE A 321 28.28 -7.64 -0.12
CA ILE A 321 29.42 -8.20 -0.85
C ILE A 321 30.21 -7.07 -1.53
N SER A 322 29.52 -6.16 -2.23
CA SER A 322 30.16 -5.01 -2.88
C SER A 322 30.86 -4.08 -1.87
N PHE A 323 30.21 -3.79 -0.75
CA PHE A 323 30.77 -3.02 0.35
C PHE A 323 32.04 -3.67 0.90
N TYR A 324 32.00 -4.95 1.24
CA TYR A 324 33.14 -5.66 1.81
C TYR A 324 34.34 -5.72 0.86
N LEU A 325 34.10 -5.96 -0.43
CA LEU A 325 35.14 -5.89 -1.45
C LEU A 325 35.75 -4.48 -1.52
N SER A 326 34.94 -3.43 -1.45
CA SER A 326 35.40 -2.05 -1.53
C SER A 326 36.22 -1.60 -0.31
N ILE A 327 35.97 -2.16 0.88
CA ILE A 327 36.68 -1.80 2.12
C ILE A 327 38.18 -2.06 1.98
N ASN A 328 38.57 -3.13 1.29
CA ASN A 328 39.97 -3.48 1.07
C ASN A 328 40.74 -2.42 0.26
N PHE A 329 40.05 -1.65 -0.59
CA PHE A 329 40.67 -0.63 -1.45
C PHE A 329 40.45 0.79 -0.95
N CYS A 330 39.27 1.07 -0.37
CA CYS A 330 38.82 2.42 -0.03
C CYS A 330 38.83 2.71 1.47
N GLY A 331 38.91 1.68 2.32
CA GLY A 331 38.81 1.79 3.78
C GLY A 331 37.37 1.72 4.31
N HIS A 332 37.21 1.27 5.55
CA HIS A 332 35.89 0.98 6.16
C HIS A 332 34.96 2.20 6.28
N GLN A 333 35.51 3.35 6.66
CA GLN A 333 34.74 4.59 6.86
C GLN A 333 34.79 5.55 5.67
N SER A 334 35.16 5.06 4.48
CA SER A 334 35.22 5.90 3.29
C SER A 334 33.86 6.07 2.64
N VAL A 335 33.56 7.29 2.21
CA VAL A 335 32.37 7.60 1.39
C VAL A 335 32.34 6.74 0.13
N ARG A 336 33.50 6.41 -0.45
CA ARG A 336 33.59 5.55 -1.63
C ARG A 336 33.04 4.15 -1.34
N SER A 337 33.39 3.56 -0.20
CA SER A 337 32.88 2.25 0.20
C SER A 337 31.35 2.28 0.38
N THR A 338 30.83 3.36 0.96
CA THR A 338 29.37 3.58 1.07
C THR A 338 28.71 3.66 -0.31
N VAL A 339 29.32 4.29 -1.31
CA VAL A 339 28.79 4.32 -2.68
C VAL A 339 28.71 2.90 -3.27
N PHE A 340 29.72 2.07 -3.08
CA PHE A 340 29.69 0.66 -3.50
C PHE A 340 28.57 -0.14 -2.81
N TYR A 341 28.23 0.19 -1.57
CA TYR A 341 27.04 -0.39 -0.90
C TYR A 341 25.72 0.06 -1.56
N VAL A 342 25.60 1.33 -1.94
CA VAL A 342 24.35 1.89 -2.47
C VAL A 342 24.04 1.39 -3.89
N ILE A 343 25.04 1.21 -4.75
CA ILE A 343 24.83 0.86 -6.17
C ILE A 343 23.95 -0.40 -6.34
N PRO A 344 24.23 -1.55 -5.69
CA PRO A 344 23.38 -2.74 -5.82
C PRO A 344 21.99 -2.60 -5.21
N LEU A 345 21.76 -1.61 -4.35
CA LEU A 345 20.44 -1.34 -3.78
C LEU A 345 19.54 -0.56 -4.74
N ILE A 346 20.10 0.22 -5.68
CA ILE A 346 19.31 1.11 -6.56
C ILE A 346 18.08 0.42 -7.16
N PRO A 347 18.17 -0.79 -7.75
CA PRO A 347 17.01 -1.44 -8.34
C PRO A 347 15.86 -1.70 -7.35
N CYS A 348 16.17 -2.14 -6.13
CA CYS A 348 15.13 -2.40 -5.12
C CYS A 348 14.59 -1.10 -4.52
N LEU A 349 15.42 -0.08 -4.33
CA LEU A 349 14.97 1.20 -3.79
C LEU A 349 14.05 1.91 -4.79
N THR A 350 14.40 1.91 -6.08
CA THR A 350 13.54 2.47 -7.13
C THR A 350 12.21 1.74 -7.18
N HIS A 351 12.20 0.41 -7.08
CA HIS A 351 10.97 -0.38 -7.03
C HIS A 351 10.12 -0.08 -5.79
N SER A 352 10.74 -0.04 -4.60
CA SER A 352 10.06 0.31 -3.35
C SER A 352 9.47 1.71 -3.37
N VAL A 353 10.16 2.69 -3.98
CA VAL A 353 9.64 4.06 -4.13
C VAL A 353 8.45 4.09 -5.09
N TYR A 354 8.54 3.38 -6.22
CA TYR A 354 7.44 3.25 -7.17
C TYR A 354 6.20 2.59 -6.52
N PHE A 355 6.39 1.43 -5.90
CA PHE A 355 5.33 0.70 -5.22
C PHE A 355 4.73 1.50 -4.05
N GLY A 356 5.59 2.08 -3.21
CA GLY A 356 5.17 2.88 -2.06
C GLY A 356 4.45 4.17 -2.48
N GLY A 357 4.90 4.82 -3.55
CA GLY A 357 4.24 5.98 -4.13
C GLY A 357 2.85 5.65 -4.69
N ALA A 358 2.74 4.55 -5.45
CA ALA A 358 1.48 4.03 -5.95
C ALA A 358 0.50 3.70 -4.80
N LEU A 359 0.99 3.07 -3.73
CA LEU A 359 0.20 2.77 -2.53
C LEU A 359 -0.30 4.05 -1.84
N VAL A 360 0.57 5.04 -1.61
CA VAL A 360 0.17 6.32 -1.02
C VAL A 360 -0.87 7.02 -1.89
N GLN A 361 -0.65 7.08 -3.21
CA GLN A 361 -1.59 7.71 -4.14
C GLN A 361 -2.96 7.00 -4.13
N PHE A 362 -2.96 5.67 -4.13
CA PHE A 362 -4.19 4.88 -3.99
C PHE A 362 -4.95 5.26 -2.71
N PHE A 363 -4.28 5.28 -1.56
CA PHE A 363 -4.93 5.64 -0.30
C PHE A 363 -5.41 7.09 -0.28
N ILE A 364 -4.67 8.03 -0.86
CA ILE A 364 -5.10 9.43 -0.97
C ILE A 364 -6.44 9.54 -1.68
N GLU A 365 -6.58 8.85 -2.81
CA GLU A 365 -7.82 8.87 -3.59
C GLU A 365 -8.96 8.12 -2.90
N LYS A 366 -8.69 6.94 -2.32
CA LYS A 366 -9.73 6.09 -1.73
C LYS A 366 -10.21 6.54 -0.35
N ILE A 367 -9.35 7.15 0.47
CA ILE A 367 -9.76 7.63 1.80
C ILE A 367 -10.82 8.73 1.69
N GLY A 368 -10.78 9.57 0.65
CA GLY A 368 -11.84 10.54 0.38
C GLY A 368 -13.18 9.93 -0.07
N MET A 369 -13.25 8.61 -0.22
CA MET A 369 -14.45 7.85 -0.57
C MET A 369 -14.88 6.85 0.53
N MET A 370 -14.09 6.74 1.61
CA MET A 370 -14.27 5.69 2.61
C MET A 370 -15.43 5.97 3.59
N GLY A 371 -16.00 7.17 3.54
CA GLY A 371 -17.01 7.62 4.48
C GLY A 371 -16.49 8.57 5.54
N SER A 372 -17.43 9.31 6.14
CA SER A 372 -17.18 10.02 7.39
C SER A 372 -17.30 9.07 8.58
N LEU A 373 -16.31 9.14 9.49
CA LEU A 373 -16.35 8.46 10.79
C LEU A 373 -16.79 9.45 11.88
N PRO A 374 -17.31 8.97 13.03
CA PRO A 374 -18.06 9.86 13.90
C PRO A 374 -17.11 10.76 14.69
N PRO A 375 -17.50 12.01 14.98
CA PRO A 375 -16.71 12.88 15.83
C PRO A 375 -16.60 12.29 17.25
N PRO A 376 -15.49 12.57 17.98
CA PRO A 376 -14.40 13.46 17.60
C PRO A 376 -13.29 12.77 16.78
N TYR A 377 -13.27 11.44 16.68
CA TYR A 377 -12.12 10.71 16.16
C TYR A 377 -12.07 10.68 14.63
N GLY A 378 -13.21 10.64 13.95
CA GLY A 378 -13.27 10.52 12.49
C GLY A 378 -12.57 11.65 11.74
N PHE A 379 -12.46 12.83 12.34
CA PHE A 379 -11.72 13.97 11.81
C PHE A 379 -10.22 13.67 11.60
N TYR A 380 -9.61 12.84 12.45
CA TYR A 380 -8.18 12.55 12.42
C TYR A 380 -7.80 11.36 11.54
N ILE A 381 -8.74 10.44 11.29
CA ILE A 381 -8.45 9.13 10.69
C ILE A 381 -7.81 9.26 9.29
N PRO A 382 -8.30 10.10 8.36
CA PRO A 382 -7.67 10.25 7.04
C PRO A 382 -6.20 10.64 7.10
N ASP A 383 -5.89 11.67 7.90
CA ASP A 383 -4.53 12.18 8.06
C ASP A 383 -3.61 11.17 8.77
N ILE A 384 -4.13 10.43 9.77
CA ILE A 384 -3.40 9.33 10.42
C ILE A 384 -3.08 8.23 9.41
N ALA A 385 -4.06 7.81 8.62
CA ALA A 385 -3.89 6.74 7.65
C ALA A 385 -2.88 7.12 6.56
N ILE A 386 -2.96 8.33 5.98
CA ILE A 386 -1.97 8.79 5.00
C ILE A 386 -0.58 8.93 5.62
N ALA A 387 -0.48 9.48 6.84
CA ALA A 387 0.80 9.60 7.53
C ALA A 387 1.45 8.23 7.80
N ALA A 388 0.65 7.24 8.22
CA ALA A 388 1.10 5.86 8.42
C ALA A 388 1.56 5.21 7.11
N THR A 389 0.79 5.36 6.02
CA THR A 389 1.15 4.82 4.71
C THR A 389 2.44 5.44 4.16
N VAL A 390 2.62 6.76 4.28
CA VAL A 390 3.89 7.43 3.93
C VAL A 390 5.03 6.93 4.81
N GLY A 391 4.77 6.68 6.10
CA GLY A 391 5.74 6.10 7.02
C GLY A 391 6.20 4.70 6.61
N ILE A 392 5.26 3.82 6.24
CA ILE A 392 5.54 2.49 5.70
C ILE A 392 6.34 2.59 4.41
N ALA A 393 5.89 3.41 3.44
CA ALA A 393 6.59 3.60 2.17
C ALA A 393 8.03 4.10 2.38
N THR A 394 8.23 5.06 3.30
CA THR A 394 9.55 5.60 3.63
C THR A 394 10.44 4.54 4.30
N GLY A 395 9.89 3.77 5.25
CA GLY A 395 10.60 2.69 5.92
C GLY A 395 11.08 1.59 4.97
N TRP A 396 10.24 1.16 4.03
CA TRP A 396 10.59 0.14 3.04
C TRP A 396 11.55 0.67 1.98
N SER A 397 11.43 1.94 1.62
CA SER A 397 12.30 2.56 0.62
C SER A 397 13.68 2.91 1.15
N LEU A 398 13.82 3.28 2.43
CA LEU A 398 15.09 3.80 2.98
C LEU A 398 15.67 2.94 4.11
N GLY A 399 14.91 1.98 4.64
CA GLY A 399 15.39 1.04 5.66
C GLY A 399 16.65 0.28 5.25
N PRO A 400 16.74 -0.32 4.04
CA PRO A 400 17.93 -1.07 3.62
C PRO A 400 19.20 -0.22 3.66
N LEU A 401 19.09 1.05 3.25
CA LEU A 401 20.20 2.02 3.23
C LEU A 401 20.77 2.33 4.61
N ILE A 402 19.91 2.40 5.63
CA ILE A 402 20.28 2.94 6.95
C ILE A 402 21.22 2.04 7.72
N SER A 403 21.22 0.75 7.43
CA SER A 403 22.13 -0.23 8.04
C SER A 403 23.60 0.21 7.98
N ILE A 404 24.05 0.75 6.84
CA ILE A 404 25.41 1.24 6.61
C ILE A 404 25.46 2.77 6.51
N CYS A 405 24.58 3.38 5.70
CA CYS A 405 24.59 4.82 5.45
C CYS A 405 24.16 5.64 6.68
N GLY A 406 23.55 5.01 7.68
CA GLY A 406 23.03 5.67 8.87
C GLY A 406 24.06 6.50 9.64
N ASN A 407 25.36 6.13 9.61
CA ASN A 407 26.42 6.95 10.24
C ASN A 407 26.52 8.36 9.64
N TRP A 408 26.25 8.48 8.34
CA TRP A 408 26.30 9.76 7.62
C TRP A 408 24.99 10.51 7.73
N LEU A 409 23.86 9.79 7.74
CA LEU A 409 22.51 10.34 7.74
C LEU A 409 22.03 10.77 9.14
N ALA A 410 22.46 10.09 10.20
CA ALA A 410 22.03 10.35 11.58
C ALA A 410 22.77 11.54 12.25
N ARG A 411 23.27 12.49 11.47
CA ARG A 411 23.95 13.69 11.99
C ARG A 411 22.91 14.68 12.53
N SER A 412 23.23 15.35 13.64
CA SER A 412 22.35 16.35 14.25
C SER A 412 21.91 17.43 13.27
N SER A 413 22.81 17.92 12.40
CA SER A 413 22.48 18.90 11.38
C SER A 413 21.45 18.40 10.34
N ILE A 414 21.51 17.13 9.96
CA ILE A 414 20.56 16.51 9.03
C ILE A 414 19.20 16.34 9.70
N LEU A 415 19.16 15.87 10.94
CA LEU A 415 17.92 15.72 11.71
C LEU A 415 17.25 17.09 11.94
N GLN A 416 18.04 18.11 12.27
CA GLN A 416 17.55 19.48 12.37
C GLN A 416 17.00 19.95 11.03
N PHE A 417 17.72 19.75 9.93
CA PHE A 417 17.23 20.12 8.60
C PHE A 417 15.89 19.43 8.26
N LEU A 418 15.77 18.13 8.49
CA LEU A 418 14.53 17.36 8.28
C LEU A 418 13.39 17.88 9.16
N LEU A 419 13.68 18.26 10.40
CA LEU A 419 12.68 18.80 11.32
C LEU A 419 12.18 20.17 10.84
N HIS A 420 13.09 21.08 10.47
CA HIS A 420 12.72 22.38 9.92
C HIS A 420 11.93 22.21 8.62
N LEU A 421 12.36 21.31 7.74
CA LEU A 421 11.63 20.99 6.51
C LEU A 421 10.22 20.49 6.81
N GLY A 422 10.05 19.57 7.75
CA GLY A 422 8.74 19.05 8.17
C GLY A 422 7.84 20.13 8.77
N VAL A 423 8.37 21.01 9.63
CA VAL A 423 7.62 22.12 10.23
C VAL A 423 7.23 23.17 9.19
N ILE A 424 8.13 23.51 8.26
CA ILE A 424 7.83 24.44 7.16
C ILE A 424 6.78 23.82 6.23
N ALA A 425 6.95 22.56 5.85
CA ALA A 425 5.99 21.82 5.05
C ALA A 425 4.60 21.81 5.68
N TRP A 426 4.55 21.58 6.99
CA TRP A 426 3.33 21.62 7.78
C TRP A 426 2.65 23.00 7.75
N ALA A 427 3.41 24.06 8.00
CA ALA A 427 2.91 25.43 7.95
C ALA A 427 2.41 25.81 6.54
N LEU A 428 3.16 25.48 5.49
CA LEU A 428 2.75 25.73 4.11
C LEU A 428 1.49 24.94 3.75
N SER A 429 1.45 23.66 4.09
CA SER A 429 0.32 22.77 3.82
C SER A 429 -0.98 23.23 4.50
N SER A 430 -0.89 23.92 5.64
CA SER A 430 -2.05 24.51 6.33
C SER A 430 -2.78 25.59 5.53
N GLN A 431 -2.13 26.15 4.51
CA GLN A 431 -2.69 27.20 3.64
C GLN A 431 -3.44 26.63 2.43
N PHE A 432 -3.33 25.32 2.16
CA PHE A 432 -3.95 24.68 1.01
C PHE A 432 -5.34 24.19 1.36
N PHE A 433 -6.32 24.61 0.57
CA PHE A 433 -7.67 24.09 0.67
C PHE A 433 -7.71 22.61 0.24
N PRO A 434 -8.47 21.72 0.92
CA PRO A 434 -8.42 20.28 0.67
C PRO A 434 -8.96 19.84 -0.68
N TYR A 435 -9.80 20.67 -1.32
CA TYR A 435 -10.58 20.30 -2.50
C TYR A 435 -10.28 21.21 -3.69
N SER A 436 -10.53 20.70 -4.89
CA SER A 436 -10.46 21.43 -6.15
C SER A 436 -11.58 20.99 -7.09
N THR A 437 -11.65 21.56 -8.29
CA THR A 437 -12.57 21.10 -9.35
C THR A 437 -12.28 19.66 -9.79
N ASP A 438 -11.01 19.25 -9.72
CA ASP A 438 -10.53 17.92 -10.13
C ASP A 438 -10.50 16.93 -8.96
N ALA A 439 -10.54 17.42 -7.72
CA ALA A 439 -10.70 16.63 -6.50
C ALA A 439 -11.82 17.24 -5.63
N PRO A 440 -13.10 17.13 -6.05
CA PRO A 440 -14.20 17.80 -5.38
C PRO A 440 -14.56 17.11 -4.05
N LYS A 441 -15.10 17.90 -3.12
CA LYS A 441 -15.80 17.36 -1.95
C LYS A 441 -17.05 16.64 -2.41
N ARG A 442 -17.26 15.41 -1.91
CA ARG A 442 -18.43 14.60 -2.29
C ARG A 442 -19.54 14.70 -1.27
N VAL A 443 -20.75 14.75 -1.79
CA VAL A 443 -22.00 14.75 -1.04
C VAL A 443 -22.94 13.74 -1.68
N ILE A 444 -23.69 13.03 -0.85
CA ILE A 444 -24.77 12.14 -1.30
C ILE A 444 -26.06 12.87 -1.03
N LEU A 445 -26.91 12.96 -2.07
CA LEU A 445 -28.28 13.43 -1.99
C LEU A 445 -29.20 12.25 -2.26
N GLN A 446 -30.00 11.85 -1.27
CA GLN A 446 -31.03 10.82 -1.44
C GLN A 446 -32.40 11.48 -1.40
N HIS A 447 -33.24 11.18 -2.39
CA HIS A 447 -34.65 11.55 -2.39
C HIS A 447 -35.47 10.30 -2.08
N SER A 448 -36.13 10.30 -0.93
CA SER A 448 -36.93 9.18 -0.43
C SER A 448 -38.41 9.51 -0.62
N PHE A 449 -39.16 8.57 -1.19
CA PHE A 449 -40.61 8.67 -1.30
C PHE A 449 -41.26 7.63 -0.39
N LEU A 450 -42.17 8.06 0.47
CA LEU A 450 -43.08 7.17 1.16
C LEU A 450 -44.31 6.99 0.28
N THR A 451 -44.63 5.75 -0.10
CA THR A 451 -45.80 5.44 -0.94
C THR A 451 -46.81 4.61 -0.15
N ALA A 452 -48.10 4.95 -0.22
CA ALA A 452 -49.18 4.14 0.36
C ALA A 452 -49.48 2.91 -0.51
N ASP A 453 -49.36 3.07 -1.83
CA ASP A 453 -49.47 2.03 -2.85
C ASP A 453 -48.62 2.41 -4.09
N ALA A 454 -48.65 1.59 -5.15
CA ALA A 454 -47.85 1.82 -6.35
C ALA A 454 -48.12 3.15 -7.09
N ASN A 455 -49.26 3.81 -6.82
CA ASN A 455 -49.70 5.00 -7.54
C ASN A 455 -49.79 6.26 -6.65
N GLN A 456 -49.61 6.14 -5.34
CA GLN A 456 -49.77 7.25 -4.40
C GLN A 456 -48.53 7.47 -3.52
N ILE A 457 -47.86 8.61 -3.74
CA ILE A 457 -46.84 9.16 -2.85
C ILE A 457 -47.54 9.88 -1.69
N VAL A 458 -47.21 9.48 -0.47
CA VAL A 458 -47.71 10.01 0.81
C VAL A 458 -46.81 11.11 1.34
N ASP A 459 -45.50 10.92 1.21
CA ASP A 459 -44.50 11.84 1.73
C ASP A 459 -43.24 11.77 0.86
N SER A 460 -42.44 12.83 0.87
CA SER A 460 -41.14 12.87 0.23
C SER A 460 -40.14 13.58 1.12
N SER A 461 -38.92 13.07 1.19
CA SER A 461 -37.84 13.67 1.96
C SER A 461 -36.53 13.67 1.19
N TYR A 462 -35.70 14.67 1.44
CA TYR A 462 -34.32 14.70 0.98
C TYR A 462 -33.37 14.50 2.14
N ASP A 463 -32.40 13.63 1.95
CA ASP A 463 -31.32 13.41 2.88
C ASP A 463 -29.98 13.79 2.23
N VAL A 464 -29.21 14.65 2.91
CA VAL A 464 -27.86 15.05 2.47
C VAL A 464 -26.83 14.49 3.42
N ALA A 465 -25.84 13.78 2.90
CA ALA A 465 -24.72 13.24 3.68
C ALA A 465 -23.36 13.60 3.05
N VAL A 466 -22.34 13.74 3.88
CA VAL A 466 -20.94 13.88 3.42
C VAL A 466 -20.23 12.52 3.44
N VAL A 467 -19.26 12.34 2.54
CA VAL A 467 -18.56 11.05 2.31
C VAL A 467 -17.13 11.05 2.87
N ASP A 468 -16.66 12.17 3.41
CA ASP A 468 -15.29 12.32 3.93
C ASP A 468 -15.28 12.98 5.31
N SER A 469 -14.10 13.10 5.94
CA SER A 469 -13.98 13.55 7.33
C SER A 469 -14.31 15.02 7.58
N ASN A 470 -14.41 15.85 6.53
CA ASN A 470 -14.84 17.23 6.71
C ASN A 470 -16.38 17.24 6.79
N SER A 471 -16.92 17.71 7.92
CA SER A 471 -18.34 17.61 8.27
C SER A 471 -19.28 18.38 7.33
N ILE A 472 -20.59 18.16 7.51
CA ILE A 472 -21.61 18.97 6.84
C ILE A 472 -21.50 20.46 7.22
N LEU A 473 -21.08 20.78 8.44
CA LEU A 473 -20.82 22.17 8.86
C LEU A 473 -19.67 22.79 8.04
N PHE A 474 -18.62 22.02 7.78
CA PHE A 474 -17.55 22.46 6.89
C PHE A 474 -18.09 22.74 5.49
N LEU A 475 -18.96 21.88 4.94
CA LEU A 475 -19.60 22.08 3.64
C LEU A 475 -20.39 23.39 3.61
N LEU A 476 -21.32 23.59 4.55
CA LEU A 476 -22.18 24.78 4.55
C LEU A 476 -21.39 26.08 4.74
N LYS A 477 -20.29 26.05 5.51
CA LYS A 477 -19.40 27.20 5.70
C LYS A 477 -18.71 27.62 4.40
N HIS A 478 -18.30 26.66 3.56
CA HIS A 478 -17.51 26.93 2.35
C HIS A 478 -18.33 26.88 1.06
N ALA A 479 -19.58 26.43 1.12
CA ALA A 479 -20.54 26.41 0.01
C ALA A 479 -21.90 26.97 0.47
N PRO A 480 -22.02 28.29 0.71
CA PRO A 480 -23.22 28.91 1.25
C PRO A 480 -24.44 28.79 0.33
N GLU A 481 -24.22 28.59 -0.96
CA GLU A 481 -25.27 28.30 -1.96
C GLU A 481 -26.01 27.00 -1.64
N VAL A 482 -25.29 25.97 -1.18
CA VAL A 482 -25.89 24.71 -0.75
C VAL A 482 -26.79 24.92 0.47
N ALA A 483 -26.34 25.73 1.44
CA ALA A 483 -27.16 26.08 2.60
C ALA A 483 -28.45 26.81 2.17
N LYS A 484 -28.34 27.73 1.21
CA LYS A 484 -29.48 28.48 0.67
C LYS A 484 -30.50 27.58 -0.03
N GLU A 485 -30.05 26.68 -0.90
CA GLU A 485 -30.92 25.73 -1.61
C GLU A 485 -31.55 24.71 -0.67
N LEU A 486 -30.83 24.30 0.37
CA LEU A 486 -31.39 23.47 1.44
C LEU A 486 -32.27 24.27 2.42
N HIS A 487 -32.51 25.56 2.19
CA HIS A 487 -33.20 26.51 3.07
C HIS A 487 -32.74 26.44 4.54
N ILE A 488 -31.44 26.31 4.77
CA ILE A 488 -30.82 26.31 6.08
C ILE A 488 -30.54 27.76 6.48
N GLY A 489 -31.42 28.35 7.30
CA GLY A 489 -31.29 29.70 7.82
C GLY A 489 -30.41 29.79 9.09
N PRO A 490 -30.11 31.00 9.59
CA PRO A 490 -29.33 31.20 10.81
C PRO A 490 -30.01 30.66 12.08
N GLU A 491 -31.30 30.32 12.02
CA GLU A 491 -32.07 29.73 13.12
C GLU A 491 -32.05 28.19 13.13
N PHE A 492 -31.41 27.57 12.14
CA PHE A 492 -31.28 26.10 12.06
C PHE A 492 -30.20 25.62 13.04
N SER A 493 -30.62 25.02 14.16
CA SER A 493 -29.69 24.40 15.11
C SER A 493 -29.39 22.96 14.73
N PHE A 494 -28.11 22.66 14.52
CA PHE A 494 -27.62 21.29 14.34
C PHE A 494 -27.80 20.40 15.57
N GLU A 495 -28.06 20.98 16.75
CA GLU A 495 -28.35 20.22 17.98
C GLU A 495 -29.78 19.65 18.00
N THR A 496 -30.71 20.23 17.23
CA THR A 496 -32.11 19.78 17.10
C THR A 496 -32.44 19.16 15.74
N ALA A 497 -31.50 19.20 14.78
CA ALA A 497 -31.64 18.52 13.51
C ALA A 497 -31.76 17.00 13.72
N ASN A 498 -32.74 16.36 13.07
CA ASN A 498 -32.98 14.93 13.19
C ASN A 498 -31.87 14.16 12.47
N MET A 499 -30.71 13.98 13.14
CA MET A 499 -29.59 13.23 12.62
C MET A 499 -29.98 11.75 12.55
N SER A 500 -30.41 11.29 11.37
CA SER A 500 -30.92 9.93 11.24
C SER A 500 -29.79 8.92 11.51
N SER A 501 -30.05 7.96 12.38
CA SER A 501 -29.15 6.81 12.56
C SER A 501 -28.98 6.03 11.23
N GLN A 502 -27.80 5.44 11.03
CA GLN A 502 -27.27 4.73 9.84
C GLN A 502 -28.22 3.84 8.99
N ARG A 503 -29.45 3.54 9.44
CA ARG A 503 -30.28 2.44 8.92
C ARG A 503 -31.25 2.79 7.78
N THR A 504 -31.38 4.05 7.37
CA THR A 504 -32.45 4.46 6.43
C THR A 504 -32.00 4.76 4.99
N PHE A 505 -30.69 4.75 4.71
CA PHE A 505 -30.17 4.94 3.35
C PHE A 505 -30.09 3.61 2.59
N MET A 506 -30.84 3.46 1.49
CA MET A 506 -30.70 2.28 0.62
C MET A 506 -29.35 2.26 -0.11
N VAL A 507 -28.77 3.43 -0.42
CA VAL A 507 -27.47 3.56 -1.10
C VAL A 507 -26.29 3.20 -0.17
N CYS A 508 -26.49 3.26 1.16
CA CYS A 508 -25.50 2.81 2.15
C CYS A 508 -25.28 1.29 2.16
N ASN A 509 -26.15 0.49 1.54
CA ASN A 509 -25.88 -0.95 1.40
C ASN A 509 -24.83 -1.26 0.33
N ILE A 510 -24.54 -0.32 -0.59
CA ILE A 510 -23.50 -0.45 -1.62
C ILE A 510 -22.16 0.10 -1.09
N TYR A 511 -22.22 1.06 -0.16
CA TYR A 511 -21.07 1.64 0.53
C TYR A 511 -21.15 1.36 2.02
N TYR A 512 -20.67 0.19 2.45
CA TYR A 512 -20.56 -0.11 3.89
C TYR A 512 -19.84 1.04 4.61
N HIS A 513 -20.54 1.67 5.56
CA HIS A 513 -20.09 2.74 6.47
C HIS A 513 -19.98 4.19 5.97
N ALA A 514 -20.43 4.55 4.76
CA ALA A 514 -20.02 5.82 4.15
C ALA A 514 -20.79 7.11 4.55
N CYS A 515 -22.02 7.04 5.07
CA CYS A 515 -22.78 8.23 5.44
C CYS A 515 -22.79 8.46 6.95
N GLN A 516 -22.07 9.47 7.41
CA GLN A 516 -22.29 10.11 8.70
C GLN A 516 -22.37 11.63 8.52
N ASP A 517 -23.07 12.32 9.43
CA ASP A 517 -23.59 13.69 9.25
C ASP A 517 -24.69 13.81 8.19
N THR A 518 -25.76 13.03 8.35
CA THR A 518 -26.97 13.13 7.52
C THR A 518 -27.86 14.27 7.99
N LEU A 519 -28.25 15.14 7.07
CA LEU A 519 -29.31 16.11 7.24
C LEU A 519 -30.58 15.63 6.52
N THR A 520 -31.57 15.19 7.28
CA THR A 520 -32.90 14.82 6.76
C THR A 520 -33.81 16.03 6.71
N LYS A 521 -34.45 16.25 5.56
CA LYS A 521 -35.43 17.32 5.37
C LYS A 521 -36.70 16.76 4.73
N PHE A 522 -37.83 17.02 5.37
CA PHE A 522 -39.15 16.69 4.83
C PHE A 522 -39.59 17.78 3.83
N THR A 523 -40.23 17.38 2.74
CA THR A 523 -40.70 18.28 1.67
C THR A 523 -42.19 18.54 1.72
#